data_AF-A0A496WRH9-F1
#
_entry.id   AF-A0A496WRH9-F1
#
_cell.length_a   1.000
_cell.length_b   1.000
_cell.length_c   1.000
_cell.angle_alpha   90.00
_cell.angle_beta   90.00
_cell.angle_gamma   90.00
#
_symmetry.space_group_name_H-M   'P 1'
#
loop_
_entity.id
_entity.type
_entity.pdbx_description
1 polymer ?
#
loop_
_entity_poly.entity_id
_entity_poly.type
_entity_poly.pdbx_seq_one_letter_code
_entity_poly.pdbx_strand_id
1 'polypeptide(L)' 'MRELTLASLASWPPMNQVEILRRNIDKGLPCGSDRFVEKLENIAGRALRFRRPGRPKKRTG' A
#
# COMPACT_ATOMS: atom_id res chain seq x y z
N MET A 1 -32.62 6.68 10.94
CA MET A 1 -31.48 7.33 10.24
C MET A 1 -30.40 7.49 11.30
N ARG A 2 -29.27 6.77 11.24
CA ARG A 2 -28.24 6.85 12.30
C ARG A 2 -27.43 8.13 12.10
N GLU A 3 -27.41 8.99 13.11
CA GLU A 3 -26.57 10.19 13.14
C GLU A 3 -25.10 9.78 13.13
N LEU A 4 -24.36 10.27 12.12
CA LEU A 4 -22.91 10.16 12.08
C LEU A 4 -22.36 11.22 13.04
N THR A 5 -21.83 10.79 14.18
CA THR A 5 -21.24 11.69 15.17
C THR A 5 -19.98 12.35 14.58
N LEU A 6 -19.66 13.58 14.99
CA LEU A 6 -18.43 14.28 14.54
C LEU A 6 -17.15 13.44 14.76
N ALA A 7 -17.16 12.51 15.73
CA ALA A 7 -16.09 11.54 15.95
C ALA A 7 -15.89 10.54 14.78
N SER A 8 -16.95 10.16 14.04
CA SER A 8 -16.83 9.29 12.86
C SER A 8 -16.22 10.00 11.65
N LEU A 9 -16.27 11.34 11.62
CA LEU A 9 -15.58 12.16 10.61
C LEU A 9 -14.12 12.43 11.00
N ALA A 10 -13.80 12.39 12.29
CA ALA A 10 -12.42 12.54 12.77
C ALA A 10 -11.55 11.28 12.57
N SER A 11 -12.14 10.13 12.26
CA SER A 11 -11.40 8.89 12.03
C SER A 11 -10.94 8.69 10.59
N TRP A 12 -11.01 9.72 9.74
CA TRP A 12 -10.50 9.62 8.37
C TRP A 12 -9.00 9.30 8.41
N PRO A 13 -8.56 8.21 7.76
CA PRO A 13 -7.15 7.90 7.72
C PRO A 13 -6.41 9.07 7.06
N PRO A 14 -5.24 9.45 7.58
CA PRO A 14 -4.48 10.56 7.01
C PRO A 14 -4.26 10.30 5.51
N MET A 15 -4.28 11.36 4.69
CA MET A 15 -4.34 11.24 3.22
C MET A 15 -3.25 10.32 2.63
N ASN A 16 -2.10 10.23 3.29
CA ASN A 16 -1.00 9.33 2.92
C ASN A 16 -1.41 7.84 2.91
N GLN A 17 -2.26 7.41 3.85
CA GLN A 17 -2.74 6.03 3.90
C GLN A 17 -3.73 5.75 2.77
N VAL A 18 -4.62 6.69 2.47
CA VAL A 18 -5.58 6.54 1.37
C VAL A 18 -4.85 6.42 0.03
N GLU A 19 -3.79 7.21 -0.18
CA GLU A 19 -2.98 7.14 -1.39
C GLU A 19 -2.23 5.80 -1.52
N ILE A 20 -1.69 5.27 -0.42
CA ILE A 20 -1.05 3.94 -0.39
C ILE A 20 -2.07 2.85 -0.77
N LEU A 21 -3.28 2.90 -0.21
CA LEU A 21 -4.33 1.93 -0.52
C LEU A 21 -4.73 1.99 -1.99
N ARG A 22 -4.99 3.20 -2.53
CA ARG A 22 -5.33 3.40 -3.94
C ARG A 22 -4.25 2.85 -4.87
N ARG A 23 -2.98 3.20 -4.60
CA ARG A 23 -1.84 2.74 -5.39
C ARG A 23 -1.69 1.21 -5.35
N ASN A 24 -1.90 0.59 -4.19
CA ASN A 24 -1.77 -0.84 -4.06
C ASN A 24 -2.90 -1.57 -4.81
N ILE A 25 -4.14 -1.07 -4.73
CA ILE A 25 -5.28 -1.60 -5.50
C ILE A 25 -5.00 -1.53 -7.00
N ASP A 26 -4.59 -0.35 -7.50
CA ASP A 26 -4.29 -0.12 -8.92
C ASP A 26 -3.21 -1.08 -9.45
N LYS A 27 -2.23 -1.42 -8.62
CA LYS A 27 -1.11 -2.29 -8.98
C LYS A 27 -1.32 -3.77 -8.62
N GLY A 28 -2.50 -4.15 -8.12
CA GLY A 28 -2.76 -5.51 -7.64
C GLY A 28 -1.85 -5.94 -6.48
N LEU A 29 -1.38 -4.99 -5.67
CA LEU A 29 -0.53 -5.23 -4.50
C LEU A 29 -1.40 -5.43 -3.25
N PRO A 30 -0.95 -6.24 -2.28
CA PRO A 30 -1.67 -6.45 -1.03
C PRO A 30 -1.83 -5.15 -0.22
N CYS A 31 -2.97 -5.05 0.45
CA CYS A 31 -3.23 -4.04 1.48
C CYS A 31 -3.04 -4.69 2.86
N GLY A 32 -2.48 -3.96 3.81
CA GLY A 32 -2.23 -4.46 5.16
C GLY A 32 -1.03 -3.79 5.81
N SER A 33 -0.71 -4.23 7.03
CA SER A 33 0.51 -3.79 7.72
C SER A 33 1.76 -4.36 7.05
N ASP A 34 2.90 -3.69 7.23
CA ASP A 34 4.18 -4.17 6.69
C ASP A 34 4.50 -5.61 7.16
N ARG A 35 4.20 -5.93 8.42
CA ARG A 35 4.37 -7.29 8.98
C ARG A 35 3.48 -8.33 8.30
N PHE A 36 2.27 -7.95 7.90
CA PHE A 36 1.38 -8.84 7.14
C PHE A 36 1.95 -9.10 5.74
N VAL A 37 2.35 -8.03 5.05
CA VAL A 37 2.91 -8.11 3.68
C VAL A 37 4.22 -8.92 3.68
N GLU A 38 5.09 -8.73 4.65
CA GLU A 38 6.34 -9.49 4.79
C GLU A 38 6.09 -10.99 4.94
N LYS A 39 5.15 -11.40 5.80
CA LYS A 39 4.76 -12.81 5.92
C LYS A 39 4.23 -13.37 4.60
N LEU A 40 3.43 -12.58 3.89
CA LEU A 40 2.86 -12.99 2.60
C LEU A 40 3.92 -13.13 1.51
N GLU A 41 4.92 -12.23 1.48
CA GLU A 41 6.06 -12.34 0.56
C GLU A 41 6.88 -13.60 0.81
N ASN A 42 7.11 -13.95 2.07
CA ASN A 42 7.83 -15.18 2.44
C ASN A 42 7.08 -16.44 1.95
N ILE A 43 5.75 -16.45 2.04
CA ILE A 43 4.92 -17.57 1.54
C ILE A 43 4.90 -17.58 0.01
N ALA A 44 4.78 -16.42 -0.63
CA ALA A 44 4.65 -16.31 -2.09
C ALA A 44 5.99 -16.48 -2.84
N GLY A 45 7.13 -16.40 -2.14
CA GLY A 45 8.47 -16.49 -2.74
C GLY A 45 8.80 -15.32 -3.68
N ARG A 46 8.06 -14.21 -3.61
CA ARG A 46 8.27 -13.02 -4.46
C ARG A 46 7.95 -11.74 -3.71
N ALA A 47 8.48 -10.62 -4.19
CA ALA A 47 8.13 -9.31 -3.67
C ALA A 47 6.68 -8.95 -4.04
N LEU A 48 5.91 -8.53 -3.04
CA LEU A 48 4.52 -8.08 -3.12
C LEU A 48 4.36 -6.65 -2.56
N ARG A 49 5.39 -6.09 -1.91
CA ARG A 49 5.42 -4.71 -1.48
C ARG A 49 5.69 -3.78 -2.67
N PHE A 50 5.15 -2.56 -2.60
CA PHE A 50 5.48 -1.53 -3.57
C PHE A 50 6.97 -1.20 -3.54
N ARG A 51 7.63 -1.27 -4.70
CA ARG A 51 8.99 -0.80 -4.90
C ARG A 51 8.98 0.33 -5.92
N ARG A 52 9.64 1.44 -5.60
CA ARG A 52 9.83 2.51 -6.58
C ARG A 52 10.66 1.94 -7.74
N PRO A 53 10.25 2.18 -9.00
CA PRO A 53 11.06 1.77 -10.14
C PRO A 53 12.46 2.35 -10.00
N GLY A 54 13.48 1.50 -10.14
CA GLY A 54 14.87 1.92 -10.10
C GLY A 54 15.25 2.74 -11.33
N ARG A 55 16.35 3.49 -11.24
CA ARG A 55 16.96 4.10 -12.43
C ARG A 55 17.50 2.99 -13.33
N PRO A 56 17.16 2.94 -14.64
CA PRO A 56 17.81 2.02 -15.56
C PRO A 56 19.33 2.24 -15.55
N LYS A 57 20.11 1.16 -15.40
CA LYS A 57 21.56 1.23 -15.51
C LYS A 57 21.91 1.63 -16.94
N LYS A 58 22.73 2.67 -17.12
CA LYS A 58 23.20 3.12 -18.44
C LYS A 58 23.85 1.91 -19.13
N ARG A 59 23.37 1.51 -20.31
CA ARG A 59 24.06 0.51 -21.13
C ARG A 59 25.40 1.14 -21.54
N THR A 60 26.49 0.69 -20.95
CA THR A 60 27.82 0.91 -21.52
C THR A 60 27.89 0.02 -22.74
N GLY A 61 27.79 0.63 -23.93
CA GLY A 61 28.15 0.01 -25.20
C GLY A 61 29.63 0.20 -25.48
#